data_AF-A0A1E3L7F2-F1
#
_entry.id   AF-A0A1E3L7F2-F1
#
_cell.length_a   1.000
_cell.length_b   1.000
_cell.length_c   1.000
_cell.angle_alpha   90.00
_cell.angle_beta   90.00
_cell.angle_gamma   90.00
#
_symmetry.space_group_name_H-M   'P 1'
#
loop_
_entity.id
_entity.type
_entity.pdbx_description
1 polymer ?
#
loop_
_entity_poly.entity_id
_entity_poly.type
_entity_poly.pdbx_seq_one_letter_code
_entity_poly.pdbx_strand_id
1 'polypeptide(L)'
;MNIHLYLLNSLDNDGVLNYNITYYNTFNNYYQNSIEVILIQPFIHNTIHVKQINTEVIKKTLKSLTSATKANLAQATGLSIATCGTILNELLTTGEVLEHEQEDSHGGRPAKKFMYNAHFSYIACIYIKAEETRHSLTYTVANSIGEYIESGHEEVSSVNATIIDHLIERLIHTYGNIKAIGIGIPGVAHQGMIQICDASELIGVPLEYQLNEKYGIDIIIENDMNLTAYGFYQKQQYDQDKTIAVVTFIKGSFPGAGLMIDGHIHKGNTRFAGEISFLPFGITREEQYAQLHQPSTFIPLAAKMLISLIATINPEKIALTGDQIHSEQVKDLYNACLEYIPIEHMAELHMLKEPDQDYMHGLVSMTLESLDYALQLVEKRR
;
A
#
# COMPACT_ATOMS: atom_id res chain seq x y z
N MET A 1 -20.09 -13.01 -24.11
CA MET A 1 -19.44 -11.90 -24.85
C MET A 1 -18.33 -12.52 -25.69
N ASN A 2 -18.55 -12.72 -26.99
CA ASN A 2 -17.54 -13.34 -27.87
C ASN A 2 -16.70 -12.23 -28.50
N ILE A 3 -15.45 -12.09 -28.07
CA ILE A 3 -14.45 -11.21 -28.69
C ILE A 3 -13.66 -12.08 -29.66
N HIS A 4 -13.71 -11.79 -30.96
CA HIS A 4 -12.81 -12.38 -31.94
C HIS A 4 -11.60 -11.44 -32.14
N LEU A 5 -10.42 -11.86 -31.66
CA LEU A 5 -9.15 -11.22 -32.01
C LEU A 5 -8.65 -11.75 -33.35
N TYR A 6 -8.27 -10.85 -34.26
CA TYR A 6 -7.49 -11.18 -35.45
C TYR A 6 -6.09 -10.57 -35.30
N LEU A 7 -5.06 -11.41 -35.29
CA LEU A 7 -3.66 -11.01 -35.33
C LEU A 7 -3.22 -10.98 -36.80
N LEU A 8 -2.88 -9.81 -37.32
CA LEU A 8 -2.19 -9.66 -38.61
C LEU A 8 -0.73 -9.36 -38.33
N ASN A 9 0.15 -10.28 -38.75
CA ASN A 9 1.59 -10.14 -38.58
C ASN A 9 2.20 -9.42 -39.80
N SER A 10 2.94 -8.34 -39.57
CA SER A 10 3.92 -7.84 -40.54
C SER A 10 5.20 -7.45 -39.80
N LEU A 11 6.34 -7.96 -40.28
CA LEU A 11 7.68 -7.59 -39.81
C LEU A 11 8.16 -6.39 -40.62
N ASP A 12 8.59 -5.32 -39.96
CA ASP A 12 9.39 -4.27 -40.62
C ASP A 12 10.89 -4.52 -40.43
N ASN A 13 11.70 -3.93 -41.32
CA ASN A 13 13.13 -4.21 -41.52
C ASN A 13 14.04 -3.94 -40.31
N ASP A 14 13.54 -3.35 -39.22
CA ASP A 14 14.29 -3.07 -37.99
C ASP A 14 13.97 -4.03 -36.83
N GLY A 15 13.23 -5.12 -37.08
CA GLY A 15 12.97 -6.16 -36.07
C GLY A 15 11.95 -5.78 -34.99
N VAL A 16 11.19 -4.70 -35.20
CA VAL A 16 10.07 -4.31 -34.35
C VAL A 16 8.79 -5.03 -34.84
N LEU A 17 8.15 -5.79 -33.95
CA LEU A 17 6.84 -6.42 -34.19
C LEU A 17 5.74 -5.39 -33.91
N ASN A 18 5.20 -4.77 -34.96
CA ASN A 18 4.05 -3.88 -34.84
C ASN A 18 2.75 -4.69 -34.88
N TYR A 19 1.97 -4.66 -33.79
CA TYR A 19 0.64 -5.28 -33.74
C TYR A 19 -0.45 -4.21 -33.88
N ASN A 20 -1.23 -4.28 -34.97
CA ASN A 20 -2.45 -3.50 -35.12
C ASN A 20 -3.64 -4.34 -34.62
N ILE A 21 -4.19 -3.99 -33.47
CA ILE A 21 -5.40 -4.65 -32.96
C ILE A 21 -6.62 -3.82 -33.36
N THR A 22 -7.54 -4.43 -34.13
CA THR A 22 -8.83 -3.82 -34.48
C THR A 22 -9.95 -4.62 -33.84
N TYR A 23 -10.81 -3.96 -33.06
CA TYR A 23 -11.99 -4.59 -32.45
C TYR A 23 -13.27 -4.15 -33.18
N TYR A 24 -14.23 -5.07 -33.31
CA TYR A 24 -15.59 -4.79 -33.79
C TYR A 24 -16.57 -4.90 -32.63
N ASN A 25 -17.40 -3.86 -32.44
CA ASN A 25 -18.52 -3.87 -31.50
C ASN A 25 -19.85 -3.72 -32.27
N THR A 26 -20.85 -4.55 -32.00
CA THR A 26 -22.15 -4.56 -32.70
C THR A 26 -23.13 -3.46 -32.24
N PHE A 27 -22.66 -2.42 -31.57
CA PHE A 27 -23.42 -1.19 -31.38
C PHE A 27 -22.54 0.01 -31.71
N ASN A 28 -23.01 0.81 -32.67
CA ASN A 28 -22.34 1.97 -33.29
C ASN A 28 -21.48 2.79 -32.32
N ASN A 29 -20.16 2.76 -32.51
CA ASN A 29 -19.26 3.90 -32.66
C ASN A 29 -17.80 3.40 -32.75
N TYR A 30 -17.05 3.87 -33.74
CA TYR A 30 -15.63 3.57 -33.92
C TYR A 30 -14.81 4.27 -32.83
N TYR A 31 -14.00 3.51 -32.08
CA TYR A 31 -12.91 4.06 -31.28
C TYR A 31 -11.60 3.45 -31.79
N GLN A 32 -10.73 4.29 -32.35
CA GLN A 32 -9.42 3.91 -32.84
C GLN A 32 -8.38 4.41 -31.82
N ASN A 33 -8.10 3.59 -30.80
CA ASN A 33 -6.99 3.85 -29.88
C ASN A 33 -5.85 2.88 -30.22
N SER A 34 -4.70 3.42 -30.59
CA SER A 34 -3.43 2.68 -30.67
C SER A 34 -2.93 2.43 -29.25
N ILE A 35 -2.92 1.17 -28.82
CA ILE A 35 -2.28 0.74 -27.56
C ILE A 35 -0.86 0.30 -27.91
N GLU A 36 0.15 0.99 -27.41
CA GLU A 36 1.52 0.47 -27.37
C GLU A 36 1.57 -0.67 -26.34
N VAL A 37 1.66 -1.91 -26.82
CA VAL A 37 1.92 -3.07 -25.96
C VAL A 37 3.43 -3.17 -25.79
N ILE A 38 3.96 -2.68 -24.66
CA ILE A 38 5.34 -2.95 -24.26
C ILE A 38 5.41 -4.42 -23.84
N LEU A 39 5.93 -5.27 -24.73
CA LEU A 39 6.29 -6.63 -24.39
C LEU A 39 7.42 -6.60 -23.35
N ILE A 40 7.12 -7.02 -22.12
CA ILE A 40 8.13 -7.33 -21.11
C ILE A 40 9.00 -8.45 -21.69
N GLN A 41 10.21 -8.10 -22.12
CA GLN A 41 11.21 -9.05 -22.60
C GLN A 41 11.50 -10.08 -21.49
N PRO A 42 11.70 -11.37 -21.84
CA PRO A 42 12.04 -12.40 -20.87
C PRO A 42 13.34 -12.01 -20.15
N PHE A 43 13.41 -12.25 -18.83
CA PHE A 43 14.52 -11.89 -17.95
C PHE A 43 15.89 -12.34 -18.50
N ILE A 44 16.57 -11.43 -19.19
CA ILE A 44 18.01 -11.53 -19.45
C ILE A 44 18.68 -10.82 -18.28
N HIS A 45 19.31 -11.59 -17.38
CA HIS A 45 20.18 -11.03 -16.34
C HIS A 45 21.41 -10.39 -16.99
N ASN A 46 21.25 -9.17 -17.49
CA ASN A 46 22.39 -8.36 -17.91
C ASN A 46 23.08 -7.76 -16.66
N THR A 47 24.33 -7.36 -16.82
CA THR A 47 25.15 -6.82 -15.73
C THR A 47 24.53 -5.58 -15.08
N ILE A 48 23.72 -4.82 -15.82
CA ILE A 48 23.01 -3.63 -15.32
C ILE A 48 21.97 -4.03 -14.28
N HIS A 49 21.15 -5.04 -14.57
CA HIS A 49 20.10 -5.51 -13.67
C HIS A 49 20.71 -6.12 -12.39
N VAL A 50 21.76 -6.94 -12.50
CA VAL A 50 22.47 -7.48 -11.33
C VAL A 50 23.05 -6.36 -10.45
N LYS A 51 23.59 -5.31 -11.07
CA LYS A 51 24.10 -4.15 -10.34
C LYS A 51 22.99 -3.41 -9.60
N GLN A 52 21.83 -3.18 -10.24
CA GLN A 52 20.67 -2.57 -9.58
C GLN A 52 20.21 -3.37 -8.37
N ILE A 53 20.08 -4.70 -8.51
CA ILE A 53 19.74 -5.61 -7.41
C ILE A 53 20.72 -5.45 -6.24
N ASN A 54 22.01 -5.52 -6.54
CA ASN A 54 23.06 -5.39 -5.52
C ASN A 54 23.03 -4.02 -4.84
N THR A 55 22.72 -2.96 -5.59
CA THR A 55 22.57 -1.61 -5.07
C THR A 55 21.44 -1.55 -4.05
N GLU A 56 20.28 -2.11 -4.36
CA GLU A 56 19.13 -2.12 -3.44
C GLU A 56 19.39 -2.95 -2.18
N VAL A 57 20.05 -4.10 -2.32
CA VAL A 57 20.47 -4.92 -1.17
C VAL A 57 21.39 -4.12 -0.24
N ILE A 58 22.34 -3.34 -0.79
CA ILE A 58 23.23 -2.48 0.01
C ILE A 58 22.46 -1.35 0.68
N LYS A 59 21.54 -0.68 -0.04
CA LYS A 59 20.71 0.39 0.52
C LYS A 59 19.88 -0.13 1.68
N LYS A 60 19.11 -1.22 1.50
CA LYS A 60 18.31 -1.85 2.56
C LYS A 60 19.14 -2.19 3.79
N THR A 61 20.33 -2.74 3.58
CA THR A 61 21.25 -3.06 4.67
C THR A 61 21.76 -1.82 5.41
N LEU A 62 22.06 -0.73 4.70
CA LEU A 62 22.48 0.52 5.34
C LEU A 62 21.34 1.17 6.13
N LYS A 63 20.11 1.14 5.61
CA LYS A 63 18.93 1.64 6.31
C LYS A 63 18.66 0.87 7.60
N SER A 64 18.96 -0.44 7.66
CA SER A 64 18.73 -1.27 8.86
C SER A 64 19.85 -1.21 9.91
N LEU A 65 21.11 -0.96 9.51
CA LEU A 65 22.27 -1.01 10.42
C LEU A 65 22.69 0.34 11.02
N THR A 66 22.00 1.44 10.68
CA THR A 66 22.37 2.84 11.00
C THR A 66 23.72 3.30 10.40
N SER A 67 24.79 2.53 10.56
CA SER A 67 26.07 2.70 9.87
C SER A 67 26.80 1.36 9.72
N ALA A 68 27.58 1.20 8.65
CA ALA A 68 28.34 -0.03 8.40
C ALA A 68 29.69 0.23 7.73
N THR A 69 30.68 -0.62 7.99
CA THR A 69 31.93 -0.66 7.19
C THR A 69 31.73 -1.47 5.91
N LYS A 70 32.63 -1.35 4.92
CA LYS A 70 32.62 -2.20 3.71
C LYS A 70 32.62 -3.70 4.04
N ALA A 71 33.37 -4.10 5.07
CA ALA A 71 33.44 -5.49 5.51
C ALA A 71 32.12 -5.96 6.13
N ASN A 72 31.48 -5.12 6.96
CA ASN A 72 30.18 -5.45 7.56
C ASN A 72 29.10 -5.58 6.48
N LEU A 73 29.08 -4.69 5.48
CA LEU A 73 28.14 -4.78 4.36
C LEU A 73 28.35 -6.05 3.54
N ALA A 74 29.59 -6.39 3.19
CA ALA A 74 29.88 -7.63 2.47
C ALA A 74 29.39 -8.87 3.24
N GLN A 75 29.60 -8.88 4.56
CA GLN A 75 29.14 -9.97 5.42
C GLN A 75 27.61 -10.05 5.50
N ALA A 76 26.92 -8.92 5.70
CA ALA A 76 25.47 -8.89 5.86
C ALA A 76 24.71 -9.15 4.54
N THR A 77 25.28 -8.71 3.41
CA THR A 77 24.65 -8.84 2.08
C THR A 77 25.05 -10.11 1.34
N GLY A 78 26.15 -10.77 1.74
CA GLY A 78 26.74 -11.87 0.98
C GLY A 78 27.48 -11.43 -0.30
N LEU A 79 27.58 -10.12 -0.57
CA LEU A 79 28.29 -9.59 -1.73
C LEU A 79 29.81 -9.52 -1.50
N SER A 80 30.59 -9.49 -2.58
CA SER A 80 32.04 -9.32 -2.45
C SER A 80 32.40 -7.91 -1.94
N ILE A 81 33.49 -7.80 -1.18
CA ILE A 81 34.00 -6.49 -0.68
C ILE A 81 34.24 -5.52 -1.85
N ALA A 82 34.71 -6.01 -2.99
CA ALA A 82 34.93 -5.20 -4.19
C ALA A 82 33.61 -4.66 -4.74
N THR A 83 32.59 -5.51 -4.86
CA THR A 83 31.23 -5.13 -5.30
C THR A 83 30.62 -4.06 -4.39
N CYS A 84 30.67 -4.28 -3.06
CA CYS A 84 30.22 -3.29 -2.10
C CYS A 84 30.99 -1.97 -2.24
N GLY A 85 32.31 -2.05 -2.44
CA GLY A 85 33.16 -0.88 -2.63
C GLY A 85 32.78 -0.04 -3.85
N THR A 86 32.51 -0.68 -4.99
CA THR A 86 32.08 0.02 -6.22
C THR A 86 30.73 0.71 -6.02
N ILE A 87 29.73 0.00 -5.49
CA ILE A 87 28.39 0.54 -5.29
C ILE A 87 28.41 1.70 -4.27
N LEU A 88 29.10 1.53 -3.15
CA LEU A 88 29.24 2.61 -2.15
C LEU A 88 29.88 3.86 -2.73
N ASN A 89 30.92 3.72 -3.55
CA ASN A 89 31.57 4.88 -4.16
C ASN A 89 30.61 5.63 -5.09
N GLU A 90 29.74 4.93 -5.82
CA GLU A 90 28.71 5.55 -6.66
C GLU A 90 27.66 6.27 -5.79
N LEU A 91 27.15 5.61 -4.74
CA LEU A 91 26.18 6.21 -3.83
C LEU A 91 26.75 7.44 -3.09
N LEU A 92 28.03 7.41 -2.70
CA LEU A 92 28.75 8.58 -2.16
C LEU A 92 28.83 9.73 -3.16
N THR A 93 29.08 9.41 -4.44
CA THR A 93 29.15 10.41 -5.51
C THR A 93 27.81 11.11 -5.71
N THR A 94 26.70 10.37 -5.56
CA THR A 94 25.34 10.93 -5.64
C THR A 94 24.88 11.61 -4.35
N GLY A 95 25.54 11.37 -3.22
CA GLY A 95 25.10 11.83 -1.90
C GLY A 95 23.99 11.00 -1.26
N GLU A 96 23.60 9.86 -1.84
CA GLU A 96 22.63 8.90 -1.27
C GLU A 96 23.21 8.14 -0.07
N VAL A 97 24.53 8.04 0.00
CA VAL A 97 25.29 7.53 1.16
C VAL A 97 26.27 8.60 1.60
N LEU A 98 26.52 8.69 2.90
CA LEU A 98 27.49 9.59 3.52
C LEU A 98 28.60 8.78 4.21
N GLU A 99 29.82 9.33 4.25
CA GLU A 99 30.87 8.83 5.13
C GLU A 99 30.59 9.28 6.57
N HIS A 100 30.64 8.34 7.51
CA HIS A 100 30.49 8.62 8.94
C HIS A 100 31.86 8.59 9.60
N GLU A 101 32.33 9.73 10.09
CA GLU A 101 33.60 9.83 10.82
C GLU A 101 33.45 9.23 12.23
N GLN A 102 34.54 8.62 12.71
CA GLN A 102 34.61 8.03 14.04
C GLN A 102 35.12 9.08 15.03
N GLU A 103 34.51 9.18 16.22
CA GLU A 103 35.23 9.71 17.39
C GLU A 103 36.31 8.70 17.81
N ASP A 104 37.50 9.23 18.08
CA ASP A 104 38.80 8.61 18.33
C ASP A 104 38.84 7.12 18.72
N SER A 105 39.41 6.28 17.84
CA SER A 105 39.91 4.96 18.23
C SER A 105 41.43 4.99 18.42
N HIS A 106 41.87 4.69 19.64
CA HIS A 106 43.26 4.55 20.04
C HIS A 106 43.92 3.33 19.36
N GLY A 107 44.46 3.52 18.15
CA GLY A 107 45.38 2.58 17.47
C GLY A 107 44.86 1.93 16.17
N GLY A 108 45.64 2.05 15.09
CA GLY A 108 45.34 1.55 13.73
C GLY A 108 44.65 2.58 12.83
N ARG A 109 44.71 2.43 11.48
CA ARG A 109 43.92 3.27 10.57
C ARG A 109 42.45 2.85 10.69
N PRO A 110 41.54 3.70 11.21
CA PRO A 110 40.17 3.30 11.44
C PRO A 110 39.47 2.98 10.10
N ALA A 111 38.64 1.93 10.09
CA ALA A 111 37.87 1.57 8.90
C ALA A 111 36.74 2.60 8.69
N LYS A 112 36.65 3.18 7.49
CA LYS A 112 35.56 4.11 7.14
C LYS A 112 34.19 3.44 7.33
N LYS A 113 33.27 4.15 7.99
CA LYS A 113 31.86 3.79 8.09
C LYS A 113 31.04 4.58 7.08
N PHE A 114 29.95 3.97 6.63
CA PHE A 114 29.01 4.53 5.68
C PHE A 114 27.62 4.49 6.32
N MET A 115 26.82 5.53 6.09
CA MET A 115 25.42 5.59 6.49
C MET A 115 24.56 5.99 5.29
N TYR A 116 23.33 5.51 5.25
CA TYR A 116 22.36 5.99 4.27
C TYR A 116 22.02 7.46 4.57
N ASN A 117 21.99 8.32 3.57
CA ASN A 117 21.54 9.69 3.73
C ASN A 117 20.01 9.71 3.85
N ALA A 118 19.49 9.74 5.07
CA ALA A 118 18.06 9.73 5.35
C ALA A 118 17.31 10.82 4.57
N HIS A 119 17.92 12.00 4.42
CA HIS A 119 17.40 13.17 3.70
C HIS A 119 17.73 13.21 2.21
N PHE A 120 18.21 12.11 1.63
CA PHE A 120 18.48 12.04 0.18
C PHE A 120 17.23 12.32 -0.64
N SER A 121 16.09 11.77 -0.23
CA SER A 121 14.78 11.97 -0.84
C SER A 121 13.67 11.84 0.20
N TYR A 122 12.49 12.34 -0.19
CA TYR A 122 11.28 12.29 0.63
C TYR A 122 10.14 11.58 -0.09
N ILE A 123 9.13 11.20 0.67
CA ILE A 123 7.80 10.86 0.18
C ILE A 123 6.77 11.77 0.85
N ALA A 124 5.64 11.98 0.19
CA ALA A 124 4.48 12.62 0.80
C ALA A 124 3.33 11.62 0.88
N CYS A 125 2.74 11.48 2.05
CA CYS A 125 1.59 10.61 2.28
C CYS A 125 0.42 11.48 2.68
N ILE A 126 -0.72 11.30 2.03
CA ILE A 126 -1.95 12.03 2.28
C ILE A 126 -3.04 10.99 2.48
N TYR A 127 -3.80 11.06 3.56
CA TYR A 127 -5.04 10.31 3.61
C TYR A 127 -6.23 11.23 3.84
N ILE A 128 -7.36 10.80 3.26
CA ILE A 128 -8.61 11.55 3.23
C ILE A 128 -9.57 10.95 4.23
N LYS A 129 -10.26 11.81 4.99
CA LYS A 129 -11.47 11.46 5.75
C LYS A 129 -12.65 12.26 5.23
N ALA A 130 -13.72 11.56 4.90
CA ALA A 130 -14.99 12.16 4.48
C ALA A 130 -16.12 11.61 5.35
N GLU A 131 -16.51 12.37 6.36
CA GLU A 131 -17.63 12.08 7.25
C GLU A 131 -18.85 12.93 6.83
N GLU A 132 -20.05 12.65 7.37
CA GLU A 132 -21.28 13.38 6.99
C GLU A 132 -21.20 14.90 7.11
N THR A 133 -20.44 15.40 8.09
CA THR A 133 -20.39 16.83 8.44
C THR A 133 -19.00 17.43 8.37
N ARG A 134 -17.97 16.61 8.17
CA ARG A 134 -16.57 17.05 8.23
C ARG A 134 -15.73 16.27 7.23
N HIS A 135 -14.93 17.04 6.50
CA HIS A 135 -13.94 16.49 5.59
C HIS A 135 -12.56 16.99 5.98
N SER A 136 -11.55 16.14 5.82
CA SER A 136 -10.19 16.54 6.10
C SER A 136 -9.16 15.78 5.27
N LEU A 137 -8.01 16.42 5.10
CA LEU A 137 -6.80 15.82 4.60
C LEU A 137 -5.78 15.81 5.74
N THR A 138 -5.25 14.63 6.06
CA THR A 138 -4.10 14.49 6.95
C THR A 138 -2.90 14.09 6.09
N TYR A 139 -1.76 14.74 6.30
CA TYR A 139 -0.55 14.43 5.56
C TYR A 139 0.66 14.21 6.46
N THR A 140 1.62 13.44 5.94
CA THR A 140 2.94 13.23 6.52
C THR A 140 3.98 13.27 5.40
N VAL A 141 5.05 14.02 5.60
CA VAL A 141 6.27 13.93 4.80
C VAL A 141 7.25 13.04 5.55
N ALA A 142 7.73 11.98 4.90
CA ALA A 142 8.71 11.06 5.48
C ALA A 142 9.99 11.04 4.65
N ASN A 143 11.12 10.84 5.32
CA ASN A 143 12.41 10.71 4.66
C ASN A 143 12.62 9.26 4.15
N SER A 144 13.77 9.01 3.53
CA SER A 144 14.04 7.74 2.84
C SER A 144 14.23 6.53 3.75
N ILE A 145 14.29 6.74 5.08
CA ILE A 145 14.31 5.67 6.09
C ILE A 145 13.00 5.60 6.89
N GLY A 146 11.99 6.38 6.52
CA GLY A 146 10.65 6.35 7.10
C GLY A 146 10.47 7.21 8.35
N GLU A 147 11.41 8.10 8.68
CA GLU A 147 11.21 9.07 9.76
C GLU A 147 10.28 10.18 9.30
N TYR A 148 9.32 10.54 10.16
CA TYR A 148 8.34 11.59 9.88
C TYR A 148 9.00 12.94 10.09
N ILE A 149 9.09 13.74 9.03
CA ILE A 149 9.72 15.07 9.04
C ILE A 149 8.70 16.14 9.38
N GLU A 150 7.53 16.04 8.79
CA GLU A 150 6.40 16.94 9.02
C GLU A 150 5.11 16.16 8.95
N SER A 151 4.12 16.59 9.72
CA SER A 151 2.75 16.12 9.57
C SER A 151 1.80 17.29 9.78
N GLY A 152 0.68 17.26 9.10
CA GLY A 152 -0.33 18.30 9.21
C GLY A 152 -1.73 17.78 8.93
N HIS A 153 -2.70 18.63 9.23
CA HIS A 153 -4.11 18.33 9.11
C HIS A 153 -4.84 19.57 8.61
N GLU A 154 -5.70 19.38 7.61
CA GLU A 154 -6.51 20.44 7.01
C GLU A 154 -7.97 20.02 6.99
N GLU A 155 -8.82 20.74 7.74
CA GLU A 155 -10.26 20.66 7.56
C GLU A 155 -10.66 21.40 6.27
N VAL A 156 -11.49 20.76 5.46
CA VAL A 156 -11.94 21.29 4.18
C VAL A 156 -13.45 21.18 4.06
N SER A 157 -14.07 22.06 3.27
CA SER A 157 -15.52 22.03 3.06
C SER A 157 -15.97 20.81 2.26
N SER A 158 -15.12 20.31 1.38
CA SER A 158 -15.29 19.07 0.63
C SER A 158 -13.91 18.59 0.13
N VAL A 159 -13.81 17.34 -0.34
CA VAL A 159 -12.56 16.80 -0.88
C VAL A 159 -12.73 16.55 -2.37
N ASN A 160 -11.88 17.19 -3.17
CA ASN A 160 -11.80 16.99 -4.60
C ASN A 160 -10.36 17.01 -5.10
N ALA A 161 -10.18 16.70 -6.38
CA ALA A 161 -8.86 16.60 -7.01
C ALA A 161 -8.05 17.90 -6.88
N THR A 162 -8.69 19.07 -6.99
CA THR A 162 -8.02 20.38 -6.90
C THR A 162 -7.44 20.64 -5.51
N ILE A 163 -8.15 20.26 -4.45
CA ILE A 163 -7.67 20.43 -3.08
C ILE A 163 -6.45 19.52 -2.82
N ILE A 164 -6.53 18.26 -3.28
CA ILE A 164 -5.42 17.30 -3.18
C ILE A 164 -4.21 17.81 -3.97
N ASP A 165 -4.43 18.30 -5.18
CA ASP A 165 -3.42 18.86 -6.07
C ASP A 165 -2.69 20.07 -5.44
N HIS A 166 -3.42 21.01 -4.84
CA HIS A 166 -2.81 22.16 -4.14
C HIS A 166 -1.97 21.73 -2.93
N LEU A 167 -2.42 20.75 -2.15
CA LEU A 167 -1.64 20.21 -1.04
C LEU A 167 -0.34 19.58 -1.55
N ILE A 168 -0.42 18.75 -2.58
CA ILE A 168 0.74 18.11 -3.21
C ILE A 168 1.72 19.15 -3.74
N GLU A 169 1.24 20.16 -4.48
CA GLU A 169 2.08 21.23 -5.02
C GLU A 169 2.85 21.95 -3.92
N ARG A 170 2.19 22.26 -2.81
CA ARG A 170 2.81 22.91 -1.66
C ARG A 170 3.88 22.02 -1.02
N LEU A 171 3.61 20.73 -0.84
CA LEU A 171 4.59 19.80 -0.26
C LEU A 171 5.82 19.63 -1.16
N ILE A 172 5.62 19.49 -2.47
CA ILE A 172 6.69 19.42 -3.47
C ILE A 172 7.56 20.67 -3.43
N HIS A 173 6.94 21.86 -3.40
CA HIS A 173 7.67 23.13 -3.34
C HIS A 173 8.48 23.29 -2.04
N THR A 174 7.95 22.84 -0.90
CA THR A 174 8.61 22.98 0.41
C THR A 174 9.81 22.03 0.58
N TYR A 175 9.64 20.75 0.25
CA TYR A 175 10.63 19.73 0.59
C TYR A 175 11.64 19.47 -0.53
N GLY A 176 11.25 19.65 -1.79
CA GLY A 176 12.05 19.24 -2.94
C GLY A 176 12.33 17.74 -2.97
N ASN A 177 12.62 17.19 -4.14
CA ASN A 177 13.02 15.78 -4.30
C ASN A 177 12.08 14.73 -3.63
N ILE A 178 10.77 15.01 -3.61
CA ILE A 178 9.75 14.00 -3.31
C ILE A 178 9.74 13.00 -4.46
N LYS A 179 9.92 11.70 -4.14
CA LYS A 179 10.05 10.63 -5.13
C LYS A 179 8.77 9.82 -5.36
N ALA A 180 7.91 9.77 -4.36
CA ALA A 180 6.60 9.14 -4.46
C ALA A 180 5.58 9.86 -3.58
N ILE A 181 4.31 9.74 -3.97
CA ILE A 181 3.17 10.25 -3.21
C ILE A 181 2.17 9.11 -2.98
N GLY A 182 1.88 8.84 -1.71
CA GLY A 182 0.82 7.92 -1.30
C GLY A 182 -0.46 8.67 -0.99
N ILE A 183 -1.59 8.20 -1.51
CA ILE A 183 -2.92 8.73 -1.25
C ILE A 183 -3.82 7.61 -0.72
N GLY A 184 -4.23 7.75 0.54
CA GLY A 184 -5.23 6.91 1.16
C GLY A 184 -6.65 7.45 0.95
N ILE A 185 -7.57 6.60 0.49
CA ILE A 185 -8.98 6.98 0.26
C ILE A 185 -9.97 6.10 1.05
N PRO A 186 -11.08 6.66 1.56
CA PRO A 186 -12.19 5.89 2.11
C PRO A 186 -13.03 5.34 0.95
N GLY A 187 -12.55 4.26 0.33
CA GLY A 187 -13.18 3.66 -0.83
C GLY A 187 -12.27 2.81 -1.71
N VAL A 188 -12.71 2.53 -2.93
CA VAL A 188 -12.04 1.64 -3.88
C VAL A 188 -11.54 2.41 -5.09
N ALA A 189 -10.25 2.30 -5.37
CA ALA A 189 -9.63 2.77 -6.62
C ALA A 189 -9.10 1.59 -7.43
N HIS A 190 -9.34 1.56 -8.74
CA HIS A 190 -8.87 0.52 -9.65
C HIS A 190 -8.43 1.14 -10.98
N GLN A 191 -7.26 0.73 -11.50
CA GLN A 191 -6.67 1.25 -12.74
C GLN A 191 -6.57 2.79 -12.76
N GLY A 192 -6.10 3.39 -11.66
CA GLY A 192 -5.95 4.85 -11.52
C GLY A 192 -7.24 5.65 -11.36
N MET A 193 -8.41 5.00 -11.40
CA MET A 193 -9.73 5.62 -11.25
C MET A 193 -10.34 5.27 -9.90
N ILE A 194 -10.89 6.26 -9.22
CA ILE A 194 -11.66 6.07 -7.98
C ILE A 194 -13.09 5.65 -8.36
N GLN A 195 -13.50 4.45 -7.95
CA GLN A 195 -14.79 3.84 -8.33
C GLN A 195 -15.85 4.00 -7.24
N ILE A 196 -15.45 3.83 -5.98
CA ILE A 196 -16.29 3.99 -4.79
C ILE A 196 -15.52 4.92 -3.86
N CYS A 197 -16.15 5.97 -3.34
CA CYS A 197 -15.53 6.82 -2.33
C CYS A 197 -16.59 7.61 -1.56
N ASP A 198 -16.40 7.74 -0.25
CA ASP A 198 -17.24 8.59 0.59
C ASP A 198 -17.07 10.09 0.24
N ALA A 199 -15.91 10.46 -0.32
CA ALA A 199 -15.71 11.73 -1.00
C ALA A 199 -16.27 11.67 -2.43
N SER A 200 -17.57 11.94 -2.57
CA SER A 200 -18.30 11.81 -3.85
C SER A 200 -17.69 12.57 -5.04
N GLU A 201 -17.05 13.72 -4.81
CA GLU A 201 -16.38 14.51 -5.87
C GLU A 201 -15.14 13.81 -6.48
N LEU A 202 -14.63 12.76 -5.84
CA LEU A 202 -13.52 11.96 -6.37
C LEU A 202 -13.99 10.79 -7.24
N ILE A 203 -15.27 10.41 -7.20
CA ILE A 203 -15.78 9.26 -7.97
C ILE A 203 -15.66 9.55 -9.47
N GLY A 204 -15.04 8.61 -10.20
CA GLY A 204 -14.78 8.70 -11.64
C GLY A 204 -13.56 9.56 -12.00
N VAL A 205 -12.86 10.14 -11.02
CA VAL A 205 -11.65 10.94 -11.27
C VAL A 205 -10.45 10.00 -11.50
N PRO A 206 -9.70 10.16 -12.61
CA PRO A 206 -8.45 9.43 -12.85
C PRO A 206 -7.28 10.10 -12.10
N LEU A 207 -7.40 10.22 -10.78
CA LEU A 207 -6.54 11.05 -9.94
C LEU A 207 -5.06 10.64 -10.03
N GLU A 208 -4.79 9.33 -10.05
CA GLU A 208 -3.44 8.78 -10.15
C GLU A 208 -2.75 9.26 -11.43
N TYR A 209 -3.43 9.12 -12.56
CA TYR A 209 -2.92 9.51 -13.87
C TYR A 209 -2.71 11.02 -13.98
N GLN A 210 -3.68 11.82 -13.52
CA GLN A 210 -3.60 13.29 -13.58
C GLN A 210 -2.41 13.82 -12.78
N LEU A 211 -2.20 13.31 -11.57
CA LEU A 211 -1.10 13.74 -10.71
C LEU A 211 0.25 13.22 -11.23
N ASN A 212 0.30 11.99 -11.73
CA ASN A 212 1.52 11.42 -12.32
C ASN A 212 1.95 12.22 -13.56
N GLU A 213 1.02 12.54 -14.47
CA GLU A 213 1.29 13.35 -15.66
C GLU A 213 1.76 14.77 -15.29
N LYS A 214 1.14 15.39 -14.29
CA LYS A 214 1.47 16.76 -13.85
C LYS A 214 2.85 16.85 -13.21
N TYR A 215 3.21 15.90 -12.35
CA TYR A 215 4.41 16.01 -11.51
C TYR A 215 5.58 15.12 -11.96
N GLY A 216 5.34 14.09 -12.77
CA GLY A 216 6.36 13.09 -13.11
C GLY A 216 6.84 12.29 -11.89
N ILE A 217 5.97 12.13 -10.88
CA ILE A 217 6.23 11.46 -9.61
C ILE A 217 5.33 10.23 -9.51
N ASP A 218 5.83 9.16 -8.92
CA ASP A 218 5.05 7.93 -8.70
C ASP A 218 3.90 8.21 -7.70
N ILE A 219 2.67 7.94 -8.12
CA ILE A 219 1.45 8.14 -7.32
C ILE A 219 0.86 6.79 -6.99
N ILE A 220 0.54 6.57 -5.72
CA ILE A 220 -0.10 5.34 -5.24
C ILE A 220 -1.43 5.74 -4.61
N ILE A 221 -2.50 5.08 -5.05
CA ILE A 221 -3.81 5.23 -4.41
C ILE A 221 -4.22 3.89 -3.83
N GLU A 222 -4.54 3.88 -2.53
CA GLU A 222 -4.97 2.68 -1.83
C GLU A 222 -6.13 2.96 -0.86
N ASN A 223 -6.92 1.92 -0.63
CA ASN A 223 -8.02 1.91 0.32
C ASN A 223 -7.51 2.05 1.77
N ASP A 224 -8.23 2.84 2.56
CA ASP A 224 -7.98 3.09 3.98
C ASP A 224 -7.88 1.83 4.84
N MET A 225 -8.78 0.87 4.66
CA MET A 225 -8.79 -0.38 5.42
C MET A 225 -7.63 -1.29 5.05
N ASN A 226 -7.27 -1.36 3.76
CA ASN A 226 -6.05 -2.06 3.33
C ASN A 226 -4.80 -1.47 3.99
N LEU A 227 -4.68 -0.14 4.03
CA LEU A 227 -3.54 0.54 4.64
C LEU A 227 -3.53 0.39 6.16
N THR A 228 -4.69 0.46 6.81
CA THR A 228 -4.83 0.22 8.26
C THR A 228 -4.42 -1.21 8.60
N ALA A 229 -4.87 -2.20 7.84
CA ALA A 229 -4.47 -3.59 8.01
C ALA A 229 -2.96 -3.80 7.77
N TYR A 230 -2.40 -3.13 6.77
CA TYR A 230 -0.97 -3.21 6.47
C TYR A 230 -0.11 -2.65 7.60
N GLY A 231 -0.42 -1.43 8.06
CA GLY A 231 0.33 -0.82 9.16
C GLY A 231 0.18 -1.60 10.48
N PHE A 232 -1.03 -2.12 10.76
CA PHE A 232 -1.23 -2.99 11.91
C PHE A 232 -0.38 -4.27 11.81
N TYR A 233 -0.36 -4.91 10.64
CA TYR A 233 0.44 -6.12 10.38
C TYR A 233 1.93 -5.88 10.59
N GLN A 234 2.48 -4.80 10.05
CA GLN A 234 3.91 -4.47 10.18
C GLN A 234 4.35 -4.28 11.63
N LYS A 235 3.49 -3.74 12.50
CA LYS A 235 3.78 -3.58 13.93
C LYS A 235 3.80 -4.90 14.71
N GLN A 236 3.21 -5.98 14.17
CA GLN A 236 3.20 -7.28 14.85
C GLN A 236 4.55 -8.01 14.80
N GLN A 237 5.44 -7.65 13.87
CA GLN A 237 6.77 -8.27 13.72
C GLN A 237 6.71 -9.81 13.64
N TYR A 238 5.80 -10.34 12.82
CA TYR A 238 5.67 -11.78 12.67
C TYR A 238 6.94 -12.43 12.10
N ASP A 239 7.40 -13.52 12.73
CA ASP A 239 8.52 -14.33 12.22
C ASP A 239 8.18 -15.12 10.94
N GLN A 240 6.88 -15.33 10.70
CA GLN A 240 6.35 -16.04 9.53
C GLN A 240 5.08 -15.36 9.06
N ASP A 241 4.86 -15.39 7.75
CA ASP A 241 3.65 -14.83 7.14
C ASP A 241 2.38 -15.32 7.82
N LYS A 242 1.52 -14.37 8.21
CA LYS A 242 0.22 -14.62 8.84
C LYS A 242 -0.92 -14.04 8.01
N THR A 243 -2.10 -14.59 8.25
CA THR A 243 -3.37 -14.06 7.76
C THR A 243 -4.07 -13.35 8.91
N ILE A 244 -4.44 -12.09 8.72
CA ILE A 244 -5.18 -11.28 9.70
C ILE A 244 -6.21 -10.41 8.97
N ALA A 245 -7.17 -9.88 9.72
CA ALA A 245 -8.07 -8.84 9.23
C ALA A 245 -8.15 -7.65 10.18
N VAL A 246 -8.38 -6.47 9.62
CA VAL A 246 -8.89 -5.31 10.37
C VAL A 246 -10.30 -5.04 9.89
N VAL A 247 -11.25 -4.88 10.81
CA VAL A 247 -12.66 -4.64 10.51
C VAL A 247 -13.12 -3.36 11.19
N THR A 248 -13.78 -2.48 10.43
CA THR A 248 -14.28 -1.20 10.93
C THR A 248 -15.81 -1.18 11.05
N PHE A 249 -16.31 -0.61 12.14
CA PHE A 249 -17.74 -0.36 12.39
C PHE A 249 -17.93 1.11 12.78
N ILE A 250 -18.20 1.96 11.78
CA ILE A 250 -18.35 3.41 11.94
C ILE A 250 -19.83 3.79 11.86
N LYS A 251 -20.26 4.64 12.76
CA LYS A 251 -21.60 5.21 12.79
C LYS A 251 -21.82 6.12 11.59
N GLY A 252 -22.96 5.96 10.93
CA GLY A 252 -23.28 6.64 9.69
C GLY A 252 -22.82 5.88 8.44
N SER A 253 -22.11 4.75 8.59
CA SER A 253 -21.41 4.09 7.48
C SER A 253 -21.65 2.58 7.43
N PHE A 254 -21.37 1.96 6.29
CA PHE A 254 -21.31 0.51 6.18
C PHE A 254 -19.91 0.01 6.60
N PRO A 255 -19.82 -1.17 7.24
CA PRO A 255 -18.54 -1.73 7.65
C PRO A 255 -17.73 -2.26 6.46
N GLY A 256 -16.42 -2.11 6.59
CA GLY A 256 -15.41 -2.61 5.65
C GLY A 256 -14.31 -3.36 6.39
N ALA A 257 -13.45 -4.04 5.63
CA ALA A 257 -12.33 -4.78 6.17
C ALA A 257 -11.08 -4.68 5.29
N GLY A 258 -9.92 -4.59 5.93
CA GLY A 258 -8.62 -4.77 5.29
C GLY A 258 -8.11 -6.17 5.56
N LEU A 259 -7.70 -6.88 4.51
CA LEU A 259 -7.33 -8.30 4.60
C LEU A 259 -5.85 -8.46 4.30
N MET A 260 -5.10 -9.04 5.23
CA MET A 260 -3.75 -9.54 4.99
C MET A 260 -3.83 -11.06 4.90
N ILE A 261 -3.46 -11.65 3.77
CA ILE A 261 -3.43 -13.10 3.56
C ILE A 261 -2.00 -13.51 3.25
N ASP A 262 -1.46 -14.44 4.05
CA ASP A 262 -0.08 -14.90 3.93
C ASP A 262 0.91 -13.73 3.83
N GLY A 263 0.77 -12.72 4.70
CA GLY A 263 1.65 -11.55 4.74
C GLY A 263 1.45 -10.50 3.65
N HIS A 264 0.44 -10.65 2.78
CA HIS A 264 0.19 -9.75 1.67
C HIS A 264 -1.21 -9.13 1.73
N ILE A 265 -1.34 -7.86 1.33
CA ILE A 265 -2.65 -7.22 1.19
C ILE A 265 -3.45 -7.97 0.13
N HIS A 266 -4.62 -8.48 0.52
CA HIS A 266 -5.54 -9.15 -0.39
C HIS A 266 -6.60 -8.16 -0.91
N LYS A 267 -6.37 -7.63 -2.10
CA LYS A 267 -7.26 -6.66 -2.76
C LYS A 267 -8.40 -7.33 -3.56
N GLY A 268 -8.17 -8.55 -4.04
CA GLY A 268 -9.07 -9.23 -4.98
C GLY A 268 -9.00 -8.67 -6.41
N ASN A 269 -9.71 -9.29 -7.35
CA ASN A 269 -9.60 -9.02 -8.79
C ASN A 269 -9.95 -7.58 -9.19
N THR A 270 -11.06 -7.06 -8.68
CA THR A 270 -11.54 -5.70 -8.93
C THR A 270 -11.31 -4.78 -7.74
N ARG A 271 -10.39 -5.14 -6.83
CA ARG A 271 -10.11 -4.40 -5.59
C ARG A 271 -11.30 -4.30 -4.62
N PHE A 272 -12.21 -5.28 -4.65
CA PHE A 272 -13.45 -5.34 -3.85
C PHE A 272 -13.35 -6.27 -2.63
N ALA A 273 -12.21 -6.94 -2.42
CA ALA A 273 -12.08 -7.81 -1.26
C ALA A 273 -12.12 -7.00 0.03
N GLY A 274 -12.82 -7.50 1.05
CA GLY A 274 -13.01 -6.80 2.33
C GLY A 274 -14.29 -5.97 2.44
N GLU A 275 -15.09 -5.87 1.37
CA GLU A 275 -16.41 -5.22 1.37
C GLU A 275 -17.49 -6.08 2.05
N ILE A 276 -17.30 -6.38 3.33
CA ILE A 276 -18.09 -7.32 4.13
C ILE A 276 -19.56 -6.90 4.32
N SER A 277 -19.88 -5.62 4.08
CA SER A 277 -21.26 -5.14 4.04
C SER A 277 -22.07 -5.75 2.89
N PHE A 278 -21.44 -6.30 1.85
CA PHE A 278 -22.13 -6.93 0.72
C PHE A 278 -22.43 -8.43 0.91
N LEU A 279 -22.12 -8.99 2.08
CA LEU A 279 -22.48 -10.37 2.40
C LEU A 279 -24.01 -10.56 2.38
N PRO A 280 -24.51 -11.74 1.92
CA PRO A 280 -25.94 -11.97 1.74
C PRO A 280 -26.64 -12.28 3.07
N PHE A 281 -26.96 -11.24 3.85
CA PHE A 281 -27.62 -11.38 5.16
C PHE A 281 -29.12 -11.75 5.11
N GLY A 282 -29.70 -11.81 3.90
CA GLY A 282 -31.14 -12.06 3.72
C GLY A 282 -32.04 -10.90 4.13
N ILE A 283 -31.48 -9.69 4.19
CA ILE A 283 -32.16 -8.42 4.49
C ILE A 283 -31.79 -7.37 3.45
N THR A 284 -32.60 -6.32 3.34
CA THR A 284 -32.31 -5.16 2.48
C THR A 284 -31.12 -4.35 2.99
N ARG A 285 -30.52 -3.51 2.13
CA ARG A 285 -29.44 -2.58 2.53
C ARG A 285 -29.91 -1.58 3.59
N GLU A 286 -31.15 -1.12 3.49
CA GLU A 286 -31.77 -0.20 4.43
C GLU A 286 -31.96 -0.85 5.81
N GLU A 287 -32.44 -2.10 5.85
CA GLU A 287 -32.55 -2.88 7.08
C GLU A 287 -31.18 -3.19 7.68
N GLN A 288 -30.20 -3.53 6.85
CA GLN A 288 -28.83 -3.77 7.28
C GLN A 288 -28.25 -2.51 7.94
N TYR A 289 -28.37 -1.36 7.29
CA TYR A 289 -27.96 -0.09 7.85
C TYR A 289 -28.65 0.18 9.18
N ALA A 290 -29.98 0.07 9.24
CA ALA A 290 -30.72 0.27 10.47
C ALA A 290 -30.25 -0.68 11.60
N GLN A 291 -30.01 -1.96 11.31
CA GLN A 291 -29.58 -2.94 12.30
C GLN A 291 -28.15 -2.70 12.82
N LEU A 292 -27.23 -2.29 11.95
CA LEU A 292 -25.86 -1.91 12.35
C LEU A 292 -25.85 -0.71 13.30
N HIS A 293 -26.84 0.18 13.18
CA HIS A 293 -26.92 1.42 13.95
C HIS A 293 -27.84 1.32 15.17
N GLN A 294 -28.27 0.11 15.54
CA GLN A 294 -29.15 -0.16 16.68
C GLN A 294 -28.45 -1.11 17.67
N PRO A 295 -28.28 -0.72 18.95
CA PRO A 295 -27.50 -1.49 19.91
C PRO A 295 -27.95 -2.96 20.09
N SER A 296 -29.26 -3.23 20.01
CA SER A 296 -29.82 -4.57 20.19
C SER A 296 -29.58 -5.51 19.01
N THR A 297 -29.28 -4.99 17.82
CA THR A 297 -29.13 -5.77 16.59
C THR A 297 -27.71 -5.73 16.01
N PHE A 298 -26.86 -4.83 16.51
CA PHE A 298 -25.48 -4.66 16.06
C PHE A 298 -24.68 -5.96 16.21
N ILE A 299 -24.59 -6.52 17.42
CA ILE A 299 -23.74 -7.70 17.71
C ILE A 299 -24.11 -8.91 16.84
N PRO A 300 -25.40 -9.32 16.72
CA PRO A 300 -25.76 -10.43 15.84
C PRO A 300 -25.34 -10.24 14.38
N LEU A 301 -25.42 -9.01 13.85
CA LEU A 301 -25.09 -8.74 12.45
C LEU A 301 -23.58 -8.64 12.24
N ALA A 302 -22.85 -7.96 13.14
CA ALA A 302 -21.40 -7.91 13.15
C ALA A 302 -20.79 -9.32 13.30
N ALA A 303 -21.37 -10.19 14.14
CA ALA A 303 -20.91 -11.56 14.32
C ALA A 303 -20.97 -12.35 13.01
N LYS A 304 -22.05 -12.22 12.23
CA LYS A 304 -22.18 -12.89 10.92
C LYS A 304 -21.07 -12.47 9.94
N MET A 305 -20.64 -11.20 9.98
CA MET A 305 -19.52 -10.72 9.17
C MET A 305 -18.21 -11.39 9.60
N LEU A 306 -17.94 -11.42 10.91
CA LEU A 306 -16.72 -12.05 11.43
C LEU A 306 -16.69 -13.56 11.19
N ILE A 307 -17.81 -14.26 11.42
CA ILE A 307 -17.97 -15.69 11.10
C ILE A 307 -17.62 -15.94 9.63
N SER A 308 -18.09 -15.08 8.72
CA SER A 308 -17.79 -15.22 7.28
C SER A 308 -16.30 -15.04 6.99
N LEU A 309 -15.65 -14.04 7.59
CA LEU A 309 -14.18 -13.87 7.47
C LEU A 309 -13.44 -15.09 8.04
N ILE A 310 -13.80 -15.55 9.24
CA ILE A 310 -13.17 -16.71 9.87
C ILE A 310 -13.30 -17.96 9.00
N ALA A 311 -14.50 -18.24 8.49
CA ALA A 311 -14.75 -19.41 7.65
C ALA A 311 -14.04 -19.38 6.29
N THR A 312 -13.75 -18.18 5.75
CA THR A 312 -13.22 -18.01 4.39
C THR A 312 -11.70 -17.85 4.35
N ILE A 313 -11.12 -17.11 5.29
CA ILE A 313 -9.68 -16.82 5.31
C ILE A 313 -8.96 -17.35 6.55
N ASN A 314 -9.71 -17.83 7.56
CA ASN A 314 -9.17 -18.38 8.81
C ASN A 314 -8.03 -17.51 9.40
N PRO A 315 -8.32 -16.24 9.74
CA PRO A 315 -7.29 -15.33 10.21
C PRO A 315 -6.86 -15.70 11.63
N GLU A 316 -5.59 -15.46 11.93
CA GLU A 316 -5.04 -15.58 13.29
C GLU A 316 -5.65 -14.52 14.22
N LYS A 317 -5.79 -13.30 13.70
CA LYS A 317 -6.37 -12.14 14.42
C LYS A 317 -7.39 -11.40 13.57
N ILE A 318 -8.41 -10.88 14.24
CA ILE A 318 -9.27 -9.83 13.71
C ILE A 318 -9.21 -8.63 14.67
N ALA A 319 -8.60 -7.55 14.21
CA ALA A 319 -8.61 -6.28 14.95
C ALA A 319 -9.87 -5.47 14.58
N LEU A 320 -10.53 -4.91 15.57
CA LEU A 320 -11.80 -4.21 15.43
C LEU A 320 -11.61 -2.71 15.67
N THR A 321 -12.23 -1.87 14.85
CA THR A 321 -12.15 -0.41 15.00
C THR A 321 -13.47 0.27 14.65
N GLY A 322 -13.53 1.59 14.80
CA GLY A 322 -14.74 2.40 14.65
C GLY A 322 -15.45 2.69 15.99
N ASP A 323 -16.43 3.60 15.94
CA ASP A 323 -17.11 4.15 17.11
C ASP A 323 -18.39 3.38 17.52
N GLN A 324 -18.83 2.40 16.72
CA GLN A 324 -19.99 1.55 17.04
C GLN A 324 -19.66 0.37 17.94
N ILE A 325 -18.39 0.01 18.05
CA ILE A 325 -17.95 -1.13 18.85
C ILE A 325 -17.04 -0.67 20.00
N HIS A 326 -17.35 -1.15 21.20
CA HIS A 326 -16.57 -0.85 22.39
C HIS A 326 -15.87 -2.09 22.93
N SER A 327 -14.76 -1.89 23.65
CA SER A 327 -13.94 -2.97 24.21
C SER A 327 -14.74 -3.98 25.04
N GLU A 328 -15.78 -3.53 25.74
CA GLU A 328 -16.65 -4.38 26.57
C GLU A 328 -17.47 -5.37 25.73
N GLN A 329 -17.82 -5.00 24.49
CA GLN A 329 -18.63 -5.79 23.58
C GLN A 329 -17.83 -6.81 22.76
N VAL A 330 -16.49 -6.72 22.75
CA VAL A 330 -15.63 -7.66 22.01
C VAL A 330 -15.87 -9.09 22.50
N LYS A 331 -16.10 -9.27 23.80
CA LYS A 331 -16.40 -10.58 24.38
C LYS A 331 -17.76 -11.12 23.92
N ASP A 332 -18.77 -10.26 23.82
CA ASP A 332 -20.10 -10.66 23.34
C ASP A 332 -20.04 -11.06 21.87
N LEU A 333 -19.29 -10.32 21.05
CA LEU A 333 -19.05 -10.63 19.65
C LEU A 333 -18.28 -11.95 19.48
N TYR A 334 -17.26 -12.17 20.30
CA TYR A 334 -16.51 -13.43 20.35
C TYR A 334 -17.43 -14.61 20.67
N ASN A 335 -18.25 -14.49 21.71
CA ASN A 335 -19.21 -15.54 22.11
C ASN A 335 -20.25 -15.81 21.03
N ALA A 336 -20.76 -14.78 20.35
CA ALA A 336 -21.69 -14.94 19.24
C ALA A 336 -21.05 -15.68 18.04
N CYS A 337 -19.75 -15.47 17.79
CA CYS A 337 -19.03 -16.23 16.77
C CYS A 337 -18.86 -17.71 17.17
N LEU A 338 -18.60 -18.01 18.44
CA LEU A 338 -18.43 -19.37 18.95
C LEU A 338 -19.69 -20.24 18.84
N GLU A 339 -20.87 -19.66 18.66
CA GLU A 339 -22.09 -20.43 18.35
C GLU A 339 -21.99 -21.18 17.01
N TYR A 340 -21.11 -20.72 16.10
CA TYR A 340 -20.96 -21.23 14.74
C TYR A 340 -19.54 -21.72 14.44
N ILE A 341 -18.52 -21.13 15.05
CA ILE A 341 -17.11 -21.42 14.83
C ILE A 341 -16.57 -22.28 15.97
N PRO A 342 -16.00 -23.46 15.69
CA PRO A 342 -15.31 -24.26 16.70
C PRO A 342 -14.15 -23.47 17.32
N ILE A 343 -13.93 -23.60 18.64
CA ILE A 343 -12.96 -22.78 19.38
C ILE A 343 -11.53 -22.91 18.83
N GLU A 344 -11.17 -24.07 18.29
CA GLU A 344 -9.89 -24.34 17.61
C GLU A 344 -9.67 -23.55 16.31
N HIS A 345 -10.72 -22.99 15.71
CA HIS A 345 -10.69 -22.16 14.50
C HIS A 345 -11.02 -20.69 14.79
N MET A 346 -11.22 -20.34 16.06
CA MET A 346 -11.62 -18.99 16.42
C MET A 346 -10.42 -18.03 16.39
N ALA A 347 -10.56 -16.94 15.64
CA ALA A 347 -9.56 -15.87 15.61
C ALA A 347 -9.49 -15.12 16.95
N GLU A 348 -8.32 -14.59 17.29
CA GLU A 348 -8.21 -13.63 18.40
C GLU A 348 -8.89 -12.31 18.00
N LEU A 349 -9.83 -11.84 18.83
CA LEU A 349 -10.52 -10.56 18.64
C LEU A 349 -10.01 -9.51 19.62
N HIS A 350 -9.68 -8.33 19.13
CA HIS A 350 -9.26 -7.21 19.97
C HIS A 350 -9.61 -5.85 19.34
N MET A 351 -9.69 -4.81 20.16
CA MET A 351 -9.83 -3.44 19.68
C MET A 351 -8.49 -2.88 19.20
N LEU A 352 -8.50 -2.29 18.01
CA LEU A 352 -7.39 -1.51 17.49
C LEU A 352 -7.29 -0.18 18.25
N LYS A 353 -6.14 0.10 18.85
CA LYS A 353 -5.97 1.24 19.75
C LYS A 353 -5.83 2.57 19.02
N GLU A 354 -5.07 2.59 17.92
CA GLU A 354 -4.67 3.81 17.21
C GLU A 354 -4.82 3.62 15.68
N PRO A 355 -6.05 3.39 15.18
CA PRO A 355 -6.30 3.08 13.78
C PRO A 355 -5.71 4.10 12.80
N ASP A 356 -5.77 5.39 13.13
CA ASP A 356 -5.22 6.46 12.29
C ASP A 356 -3.69 6.40 12.19
N GLN A 357 -3.01 5.93 13.24
CA GLN A 357 -1.57 5.71 13.20
C GLN A 357 -1.21 4.46 12.41
N ASP A 358 -2.01 3.40 12.51
CA ASP A 358 -1.84 2.19 11.69
C ASP A 358 -2.07 2.51 10.22
N TYR A 359 -3.11 3.28 9.90
CA TYR A 359 -3.35 3.79 8.55
C TYR A 359 -2.16 4.58 8.04
N MET A 360 -1.74 5.67 8.72
CA MET A 360 -0.62 6.47 8.23
C MET A 360 0.68 5.67 8.14
N HIS A 361 0.94 4.76 9.08
CA HIS A 361 2.10 3.89 9.03
C HIS A 361 2.06 2.96 7.80
N GLY A 362 0.93 2.32 7.53
CA GLY A 362 0.76 1.49 6.34
C GLY A 362 0.91 2.28 5.04
N LEU A 363 0.41 3.51 4.99
CA LEU A 363 0.56 4.41 3.84
C LEU A 363 2.03 4.81 3.60
N VAL A 364 2.73 5.21 4.65
CA VAL A 364 4.16 5.55 4.59
C VAL A 364 4.97 4.34 4.13
N SER A 365 4.76 3.18 4.75
CA SER A 365 5.49 1.96 4.40
C SER A 365 5.24 1.52 2.97
N MET A 366 3.98 1.47 2.52
CA MET A 366 3.65 1.14 1.14
C MET A 366 4.27 2.12 0.13
N THR A 367 4.28 3.41 0.46
CA THR A 367 4.86 4.45 -0.41
C THR A 367 6.39 4.41 -0.45
N LEU A 368 7.05 3.98 0.63
CA LEU A 368 8.49 3.71 0.60
C LEU A 368 8.81 2.45 -0.19
N GLU A 369 8.01 1.40 -0.02
CA GLU A 369 8.19 0.12 -0.71
C GLU A 369 7.98 0.24 -2.22
N SER A 370 7.17 1.18 -2.70
CA SER A 370 7.05 1.44 -4.14
C SER A 370 8.33 1.99 -4.76
N LEU A 371 9.18 2.65 -3.96
CA LEU A 371 10.48 3.15 -4.38
C LEU A 371 11.54 2.04 -4.38
N ASP A 372 11.32 0.98 -3.60
CA ASP A 372 12.18 -0.19 -3.64
C ASP A 372 11.96 -0.92 -4.97
N TYR A 373 13.05 -1.26 -5.66
CA TYR A 373 12.97 -2.07 -6.87
C TYR A 373 12.31 -3.42 -6.54
N ALA A 374 11.10 -3.65 -7.07
CA ALA A 374 10.30 -4.83 -6.78
C ALA A 374 10.96 -6.10 -7.34
N LEU A 375 11.81 -6.73 -6.53
CA LEU A 375 12.32 -8.06 -6.79
C LEU A 375 11.35 -9.10 -6.22
N GLN A 376 10.36 -9.51 -7.00
CA GLN A 376 9.68 -10.77 -6.72
C GLN A 376 10.56 -11.92 -7.20
N LEU A 377 11.39 -12.45 -6.30
CA LEU A 377 11.91 -13.80 -6.43
C LEU A 377 10.73 -14.75 -6.22
N VAL A 378 10.00 -15.05 -7.29
CA VAL A 378 9.01 -16.13 -7.26
C VAL A 378 9.79 -17.43 -7.18
N GLU A 379 9.93 -17.98 -5.97
CA GLU A 379 10.29 -19.39 -5.84
C GLU A 379 9.25 -20.19 -6.61
N LYS A 380 9.71 -20.82 -7.69
CA LYS A 380 8.89 -21.71 -8.51
C LYS A 380 8.52 -22.90 -7.63
N ARG A 381 7.35 -22.86 -6.97
CA ARG A 381 6.78 -24.04 -6.32
C ARG A 381 6.68 -25.14 -7.39
N ARG A 382 7.43 -26.22 -7.18
CA ARG A 382 7.41 -27.42 -8.02
C ARG A 382 6.16 -28.24 -7.80
#